data_AF-A0A368SDY9-F1
#
_entry.id   AF-A0A368SDY9-F1
#
_cell.length_a   1.000
_cell.length_b   1.000
_cell.length_c   1.000
_cell.angle_alpha   90.00
_cell.angle_beta   90.00
_cell.angle_gamma   90.00
#
_symmetry.space_group_name_H-M   'P 1'
#
loop_
_entity.id
_entity.type
_entity.pdbx_description
1 polymer ?
#
loop_
_entity_poly.entity_id
_entity_poly.type
_entity_poly.pdbx_seq_one_letter_code
_entity_poly.pdbx_strand_id
1 'polypeptide(L)'
;MVDPVEPRTASPAMKHSASISVVLVLVLVSLAVATASAAAMAGAAAEEHAAANYLVYVDPHPPGVDCKKYQLGILAAALGGEEKAKAAILYNYKNVMSGFSARLTPSELEAVKSN
;
A
#
# COMPACT_ATOMS: atom_id res chain seq x y z
N MET A 1 35.19 -64.01 -45.28
CA MET A 1 35.97 -62.98 -44.55
C MET A 1 35.38 -61.63 -44.93
N VAL A 2 34.35 -61.13 -44.22
CA VAL A 2 34.44 -60.31 -42.99
C VAL A 2 35.17 -58.97 -43.26
N ASP A 3 34.43 -58.00 -43.81
CA ASP A 3 34.17 -56.58 -43.37
C ASP A 3 35.19 -55.85 -42.44
N PRO A 4 35.23 -54.49 -42.28
CA PRO A 4 34.30 -53.45 -42.78
C PRO A 4 34.84 -51.98 -42.99
N VAL A 5 33.90 -51.11 -43.43
CA VAL A 5 33.56 -49.74 -42.94
C VAL A 5 34.50 -48.55 -43.19
N GLU A 6 33.96 -47.63 -44.00
CA GLU A 6 34.36 -46.24 -44.18
C GLU A 6 34.01 -45.39 -42.93
N PRO A 7 34.92 -44.55 -42.40
CA PRO A 7 34.61 -43.72 -41.25
C PRO A 7 33.74 -42.52 -41.66
N ARG A 8 32.44 -42.58 -41.36
CA ARG A 8 31.60 -41.37 -41.32
C ARG A 8 32.14 -40.45 -40.23
N THR A 9 32.65 -39.29 -40.64
CA THR A 9 32.94 -38.17 -39.75
C THR A 9 31.62 -37.67 -39.15
N ALA A 10 31.42 -37.96 -37.86
CA ALA A 10 30.37 -37.35 -37.08
C ALA A 10 30.75 -35.88 -36.81
N SER A 11 30.04 -34.95 -37.47
CA SER A 11 30.07 -33.53 -37.10
C SER A 11 29.57 -33.36 -35.66
N PRO A 12 30.15 -32.44 -34.87
CA PRO A 12 29.74 -32.23 -33.49
C PRO A 12 28.33 -31.64 -33.46
N ALA A 13 27.40 -32.39 -32.86
CA ALA A 13 26.04 -31.92 -32.59
C ALA A 13 26.09 -30.68 -31.67
N MET A 14 25.52 -29.58 -32.14
CA MET A 14 25.44 -28.31 -31.45
C MET A 14 24.63 -28.43 -30.15
N LYS A 15 25.31 -28.60 -29.00
CA LYS A 15 24.69 -28.63 -27.65
C LYS A 15 24.20 -27.27 -27.15
N HIS A 16 24.41 -26.21 -27.93
CA HIS A 16 24.15 -24.83 -27.53
C HIS A 16 22.66 -24.46 -27.50
N SER A 17 21.79 -25.13 -28.27
CA SER A 17 20.38 -24.72 -28.40
C SER A 17 19.55 -24.95 -27.12
N ALA A 18 19.73 -26.09 -26.44
CA ALA A 18 19.00 -26.40 -25.21
C ALA A 18 19.49 -25.59 -24.00
N SER A 19 20.81 -25.34 -23.90
CA SER A 19 21.39 -24.59 -22.79
C SER A 19 21.01 -23.10 -22.82
N ILE A 20 20.94 -22.51 -24.02
CA ILE A 20 20.47 -21.12 -24.21
C ILE A 20 18.97 -21.00 -23.86
N SER A 21 18.17 -22.00 -24.22
CA SER A 21 16.73 -22.01 -23.90
C SER A 21 16.48 -22.09 -22.39
N VAL A 22 17.26 -22.90 -21.66
CA VAL A 22 17.17 -23.00 -20.20
C VAL A 22 17.60 -21.70 -19.51
N VAL A 23 18.69 -21.07 -19.96
CA VAL A 23 19.15 -19.79 -19.41
C VAL A 23 18.12 -18.68 -19.66
N LEU A 24 17.52 -18.63 -20.85
CA LEU A 24 16.47 -17.67 -21.18
C LEU A 24 15.25 -17.85 -20.26
N VAL A 25 14.80 -19.09 -20.04
CA VAL A 25 13.68 -19.38 -19.13
C VAL A 25 14.01 -18.96 -17.70
N LEU A 26 15.24 -19.23 -17.22
CA LEU A 26 15.69 -18.82 -15.89
C LEU A 26 15.70 -17.29 -15.73
N VAL A 27 16.15 -16.55 -16.75
CA VAL A 27 16.13 -15.08 -16.74
C VAL A 27 14.70 -14.54 -16.70
N LEU A 28 13.80 -15.11 -17.50
CA LEU A 28 12.39 -14.70 -17.53
C LEU A 28 11.68 -14.98 -16.20
N VAL A 29 11.94 -16.14 -15.58
CA VAL A 29 11.41 -16.47 -14.25
C VAL A 29 11.96 -15.53 -13.19
N SER A 30 13.26 -15.25 -13.21
CA SER A 30 13.90 -14.33 -12.26
C SER A 30 13.33 -12.90 -12.38
N LEU A 31 13.10 -12.44 -13.62
CA LEU A 31 12.49 -11.13 -13.88
C LEU A 31 11.03 -11.08 -13.40
N ALA A 32 10.25 -12.14 -13.62
CA ALA A 32 8.87 -12.23 -13.14
C ALA A 32 8.77 -12.24 -11.60
N VAL A 33 9.70 -12.93 -10.92
CA VAL A 33 9.76 -12.93 -9.45
C VAL A 33 10.14 -11.55 -8.92
N ALA A 34 11.12 -10.87 -9.54
CA ALA A 34 11.53 -9.53 -9.15
C ALA A 34 10.39 -8.50 -9.28
N THR A 35 9.64 -8.52 -10.39
CA THR A 35 8.53 -7.57 -10.60
C THR A 35 7.34 -7.82 -9.67
N ALA A 36 7.03 -9.09 -9.37
CA ALA A 36 5.98 -9.44 -8.41
C ALA A 36 6.32 -8.94 -6.98
N SER A 37 7.57 -9.09 -6.56
CA SER A 37 8.02 -8.63 -5.24
C SER A 37 7.98 -7.09 -5.10
N ALA A 38 8.35 -6.36 -6.16
CA ALA A 38 8.26 -4.90 -6.18
C ALA A 38 6.80 -4.40 -6.13
N ALA A 39 5.89 -5.05 -6.86
CA ALA A 39 4.47 -4.72 -6.84
C ALA A 39 3.83 -4.99 -5.47
N ALA A 40 4.20 -6.10 -4.82
CA ALA A 40 3.73 -6.41 -3.47
C ALA A 40 4.24 -5.40 -2.43
N MET A 41 5.51 -5.00 -2.49
CA MET A 41 6.08 -3.98 -1.62
C MET A 41 5.41 -2.60 -1.84
N ALA A 42 5.13 -2.24 -3.08
CA ALA A 42 4.40 -1.00 -3.39
C ALA A 42 2.95 -1.04 -2.87
N GLY A 43 2.28 -2.19 -2.95
CA GLY A 43 0.93 -2.39 -2.40
C GLY A 43 0.88 -2.29 -0.88
N ALA A 44 1.83 -2.91 -0.18
CA ALA A 44 1.93 -2.85 1.27
C ALA A 44 2.24 -1.43 1.78
N ALA A 45 3.18 -0.72 1.13
CA ALA A 45 3.51 0.66 1.47
C ALA A 45 2.35 1.64 1.19
N ALA A 46 1.56 1.37 0.14
CA ALA A 46 0.37 2.16 -0.16
C ALA A 46 -0.74 1.95 0.88
N GLU A 47 -0.87 0.75 1.44
CA GLU A 47 -1.85 0.47 2.50
C GLU A 47 -1.46 1.12 3.84
N GLU A 48 -0.17 1.06 4.21
CA GLU A 48 0.35 1.66 5.45
C GLU A 48 0.16 3.19 5.49
N HIS A 49 0.04 3.83 4.33
CA HIS A 49 -0.22 5.27 4.23
C HIS A 49 -1.64 5.62 3.77
N ALA A 50 -2.51 4.64 3.53
CA ALA A 50 -3.85 4.91 3.03
C ALA A 50 -4.75 5.51 4.12
N ALA A 51 -5.44 6.60 3.77
CA ALA A 51 -6.41 7.21 4.66
C ALA A 51 -7.69 6.37 4.76
N ALA A 52 -8.10 6.04 5.99
CA ALA A 52 -9.29 5.27 6.32
C ALA A 52 -10.31 6.11 7.08
N ASN A 53 -11.57 5.66 7.10
CA ASN A 53 -12.65 6.35 7.80
C ASN A 53 -12.69 5.89 9.27
N TYR A 54 -12.59 6.84 10.18
CA TYR A 54 -12.65 6.59 11.62
C TYR A 54 -13.84 7.30 12.25
N LEU A 55 -14.34 6.72 13.33
CA LEU A 55 -15.28 7.36 14.25
C LEU A 55 -14.50 7.81 15.49
N VAL A 56 -14.42 9.11 15.71
CA VAL A 56 -13.69 9.73 16.81
C VAL A 56 -14.71 10.15 17.88
N TYR A 57 -14.54 9.60 19.07
CA TYR A 57 -15.22 10.06 20.26
C TYR A 57 -14.47 11.26 20.84
N VAL A 58 -15.19 12.29 21.25
CA VAL A 58 -14.60 13.43 21.97
C VAL A 58 -15.47 13.77 23.17
N ASP A 59 -14.87 14.45 24.14
CA ASP A 59 -15.63 14.94 25.29
C ASP A 59 -16.73 15.92 24.86
N PRO A 60 -17.81 16.03 25.65
CA PRO A 60 -18.85 17.03 25.41
C PRO A 60 -18.26 18.45 25.37
N HIS A 61 -18.72 19.25 24.40
CA HIS A 61 -18.34 20.65 24.32
C HIS A 61 -18.74 21.43 25.59
N PRO A 62 -17.97 22.46 26.00
CA PRO A 62 -18.33 23.31 27.13
C PRO A 62 -19.68 24.02 26.92
N PRO A 63 -20.42 24.36 28.00
CA PRO A 63 -21.70 25.06 27.88
C PRO A 63 -21.57 26.36 27.07
N GLY A 64 -22.49 26.56 26.12
CA GLY A 64 -22.54 27.77 25.29
C GLY A 64 -21.57 27.78 24.09
N VAL A 65 -20.75 26.75 23.90
CA VAL A 65 -19.90 26.58 22.71
C VAL A 65 -20.68 25.82 21.63
N ASP A 66 -20.51 26.18 20.36
CA ASP A 66 -21.11 25.37 19.28
C ASP A 66 -20.39 24.01 19.17
N CYS A 67 -21.16 22.93 19.28
CA CYS A 67 -20.66 21.55 19.25
C CYS A 67 -19.83 21.25 17.98
N LYS A 68 -20.28 21.73 16.81
CA LYS A 68 -19.56 21.47 15.55
C LYS A 68 -18.25 22.25 15.48
N LYS A 69 -18.24 23.52 15.91
CA LYS A 69 -17.01 24.33 16.00
C LYS A 69 -16.00 23.73 16.96
N TYR A 70 -16.46 23.22 18.11
CA TYR A 70 -15.60 22.54 19.08
C TYR A 70 -14.94 21.31 18.48
N GLN A 71 -15.74 20.42 17.89
CA GLN A 71 -15.26 19.19 17.22
C GLN A 71 -14.31 19.48 16.05
N LEU A 72 -14.64 20.48 15.22
CA LEU A 72 -13.76 20.90 14.13
C LEU A 72 -12.45 21.50 14.64
N GLY A 73 -12.48 22.22 15.77
CA GLY A 73 -11.30 22.78 16.42
C GLY A 73 -10.34 21.69 16.91
N ILE A 74 -10.85 20.61 17.51
CA ILE A 74 -10.05 19.45 17.91
C ILE A 74 -9.35 18.84 16.69
N LEU A 75 -10.09 18.62 15.60
CA LEU A 75 -9.50 18.06 14.38
C LEU A 75 -8.51 19.03 13.74
N ALA A 76 -8.79 20.34 13.74
CA ALA A 76 -7.91 21.37 13.20
C ALA A 76 -6.59 21.46 13.99
N ALA A 77 -6.65 21.35 15.31
CA ALA A 77 -5.45 21.31 16.15
C ALA A 77 -4.58 20.08 15.83
N ALA A 78 -5.19 18.91 15.62
CA ALA A 78 -4.46 17.69 15.27
C ALA A 78 -3.86 17.74 13.84
N LEU A 79 -4.58 18.29 12.86
CA LEU A 79 -4.16 18.30 11.46
C LEU A 79 -3.34 19.54 11.06
N GLY A 80 -3.19 20.52 11.96
CA GLY A 80 -2.46 21.76 11.73
C GLY A 80 -3.23 22.79 10.90
N GLY A 81 -4.56 22.82 10.99
CA GLY A 81 -5.37 23.88 10.39
C GLY A 81 -6.82 23.50 10.09
N GLU A 82 -7.69 24.51 10.06
CA GLU A 82 -9.13 24.34 9.80
C GLU A 82 -9.43 23.83 8.38
N GLU A 83 -8.63 24.22 7.38
CA GLU A 83 -8.81 23.77 6.00
C GLU A 83 -8.63 22.26 5.86
N LYS A 84 -7.57 21.71 6.47
CA LYS A 84 -7.32 20.26 6.49
C LYS A 84 -8.40 19.51 7.27
N ALA A 85 -8.85 20.07 8.40
CA ALA A 85 -9.95 19.49 9.17
C ALA A 85 -11.25 19.43 8.39
N LYS A 86 -11.61 20.49 7.66
CA LYS A 86 -12.79 20.51 6.79
C LYS A 86 -12.71 19.51 5.64
N ALA A 87 -11.52 19.29 5.10
CA ALA A 87 -11.30 18.30 4.05
C ALA A 87 -11.37 16.85 4.58
N ALA A 88 -10.95 16.62 5.82
CA ALA A 88 -10.93 15.30 6.44
C ALA A 88 -12.27 14.90 7.08
N ILE A 89 -13.05 15.85 7.60
CA ILE A 89 -14.29 15.56 8.32
C ILE A 89 -15.39 15.09 7.36
N LEU A 90 -16.07 14.01 7.73
CA LEU A 90 -17.16 13.41 6.96
C LEU A 90 -18.51 13.70 7.60
N TYR A 91 -18.60 13.66 8.93
CA TYR A 91 -19.83 13.91 9.67
C TYR A 91 -19.59 14.30 11.13
N ASN A 92 -20.46 15.14 11.70
CA ASN A 92 -20.45 15.52 13.12
C ASN A 92 -21.61 14.85 13.87
N TYR A 93 -21.28 14.09 14.92
CA TYR A 93 -22.25 13.53 15.85
C TYR A 93 -22.43 14.49 17.03
N LYS A 94 -23.69 14.89 17.29
CA LYS A 94 -24.01 15.90 18.32
C LYS A 94 -25.17 15.57 19.25
N ASN A 95 -25.93 14.50 18.97
CA ASN A 95 -27.15 14.18 19.71
C ASN A 95 -26.92 13.05 20.72
N VAL A 96 -26.55 11.86 20.23
CA VAL A 96 -26.36 10.65 21.06
C VAL A 96 -24.93 10.46 21.55
N MET A 97 -23.99 11.17 20.94
CA MET A 97 -22.56 11.13 21.20
C MET A 97 -21.96 12.47 20.77
N SER A 98 -20.92 12.91 21.48
CA SER A 98 -20.04 13.99 21.01
C SER A 98 -18.87 13.34 20.26
N GLY A 99 -18.71 13.69 18.99
CA GLY A 99 -17.71 13.07 18.13
C GLY A 99 -17.89 13.42 16.66
N PHE A 100 -17.03 12.89 15.81
CA PHE A 100 -17.10 13.07 14.37
C PHE A 100 -16.56 11.83 13.64
N SER A 101 -16.97 11.65 12.39
CA SER A 101 -16.26 10.75 11.49
C SER A 101 -15.34 11.56 10.60
N ALA A 102 -14.14 11.05 10.37
CA ALA A 102 -13.13 11.69 9.53
C ALA A 102 -12.32 10.64 8.76
N ARG A 103 -11.83 11.03 7.60
CA ARG A 103 -10.88 10.23 6.81
C ARG A 103 -9.46 10.65 7.18
N LEU A 104 -8.71 9.75 7.80
CA LEU A 104 -7.39 10.03 8.38
C LEU A 104 -6.37 9.01 7.89
N THR A 105 -5.17 9.47 7.58
CA THR A 105 -3.98 8.62 7.49
C THR A 105 -3.57 8.12 8.88
N PRO A 106 -2.76 7.04 8.99
CA PRO A 106 -2.31 6.57 10.29
C PRO A 106 -1.57 7.63 11.11
N SER A 107 -0.73 8.47 10.49
CA SER A 107 -0.07 9.58 11.18
C SER A 107 -1.05 10.63 11.72
N GLU A 108 -2.11 10.94 10.98
CA GLU A 108 -3.13 11.89 11.41
C GLU A 108 -4.01 11.30 12.52
N LEU A 109 -4.29 9.99 12.45
CA LEU A 109 -5.00 9.29 13.52
C LEU A 109 -4.24 9.35 14.84
N GLU A 110 -2.93 9.11 14.82
CA GLU A 110 -2.09 9.24 16.02
C GLU A 110 -2.08 10.68 16.55
N ALA A 111 -2.05 11.69 15.66
CA ALA A 111 -2.15 13.08 16.07
C ALA A 111 -3.51 13.41 16.74
N VAL A 112 -4.61 12.83 16.24
CA VAL A 112 -5.94 13.00 16.84
C VAL A 112 -6.03 12.31 18.20
N LYS A 113 -5.42 11.13 18.39
CA LYS A 113 -5.41 10.41 19.69
C LYS A 113 -4.65 11.15 20.78
N SER A 114 -3.69 11.98 20.41
CA SER A 114 -2.84 12.74 21.34
C SER A 114 -3.44 14.07 21.78
N ASN A 115 -4.63 14.42 21.29
CA ASN A 115 -5.28 15.72 21.47
C ASN A 115 -6.45 15.60 22.46
#